data_AF-A0A524J9X2-F1
#
_entry.id   AF-A0A524J9X2-F1
#
_cell.length_a   1.000
_cell.length_b   1.000
_cell.length_c   1.000
_cell.angle_alpha   90.00
_cell.angle_beta   90.00
_cell.angle_gamma   90.00
#
_symmetry.space_group_name_H-M   'P 1'
#
loop_
_entity.id
_entity.type
_entity.pdbx_description
1 polymer ?
#
loop_
_entity_poly.entity_id
_entity_poly.type
_entity_poly.pdbx_seq_one_letter_code
_entity_poly.pdbx_strand_id
1 'polypeptide(L)'
;MGPGLEQLPWRGPGPGRPELPLPPGPMPVLGAGRRLRKRWRYVAAFADEFLICAARVQVGPVGQTFWAVVDREKGEMLERTRIRPPFGRGQVWSEFEGGRPWPIGSDEAGAITRLEAGDVKAKLRIGEGRWAESICPNGEGGYVWTRKRVAKIDCDVRLPGGRRFQVEARGIEDESAGYHPRHTVWSWSAGVGTSADGRAVGWNLVSGVNDPERNSERAIWLDGELLEPDPVDFDDELTGIDFADGSRLEFEAEAERQAAQNLGLVRYSYRQPFGSFSGSLAGIQLESGAGVMEFHDAVW
;
A
#
# COMPACT_ATOMS: atom_id res chain seq x y z
N MET A 1 -11.81 16.87 -22.48
CA MET A 1 -11.68 15.94 -21.35
C MET A 1 -13.03 15.25 -21.18
N GLY A 2 -13.07 13.99 -20.74
CA GLY A 2 -14.36 13.31 -20.52
C GLY A 2 -15.04 13.83 -19.25
N PRO A 3 -16.39 13.79 -19.15
CA PRO A 3 -17.15 14.39 -18.05
C PRO A 3 -16.82 13.85 -16.66
N GLY A 4 -16.26 12.62 -16.55
CA GLY A 4 -15.82 12.05 -15.28
C GLY A 4 -14.51 12.66 -14.73
N LEU A 5 -13.66 13.23 -15.58
CA LEU A 5 -12.39 13.83 -15.14
C LEU A 5 -12.58 15.18 -14.45
N GLU A 6 -13.63 15.92 -14.81
CA GLU A 6 -13.97 17.23 -14.24
C GLU A 6 -14.48 17.13 -12.79
N GLN A 7 -14.81 15.91 -12.34
CA GLN A 7 -15.30 15.61 -11.00
C GLN A 7 -14.17 15.19 -10.04
N LEU A 8 -12.91 15.27 -10.48
CA LEU A 8 -11.74 14.88 -9.69
C LEU A 8 -11.14 16.12 -8.97
N PRO A 9 -10.59 15.96 -7.74
CA PRO A 9 -10.48 14.71 -6.99
C PRO A 9 -11.78 14.30 -6.30
N TRP A 10 -12.04 13.00 -6.27
CA TRP A 10 -13.16 12.40 -5.54
C TRP A 10 -12.64 11.44 -4.47
N ARG A 11 -13.31 11.42 -3.32
CA ARG A 11 -13.01 10.52 -2.21
C ARG A 11 -14.28 9.85 -1.71
N GLY A 12 -14.19 8.55 -1.49
CA GLY A 12 -15.22 7.69 -0.94
C GLY A 12 -14.91 7.21 0.48
N PRO A 13 -15.87 6.56 1.13
CA PRO A 13 -17.21 6.24 0.62
C PRO A 13 -18.12 7.47 0.54
N GLY A 14 -19.00 7.53 -0.45
CA GLY A 14 -19.93 8.66 -0.61
C GLY A 14 -20.57 8.73 -2.01
N PRO A 15 -21.55 9.63 -2.20
CA PRO A 15 -22.17 9.88 -3.49
C PRO A 15 -21.19 10.53 -4.48
N GLY A 16 -21.59 10.57 -5.76
CA GLY A 16 -20.84 11.30 -6.78
C GLY A 16 -19.55 10.62 -7.23
N ARG A 17 -19.42 9.30 -7.04
CA ARG A 17 -18.30 8.52 -7.59
C ARG A 17 -18.25 8.70 -9.11
N PRO A 18 -17.17 9.27 -9.67
CA PRO A 18 -17.08 9.57 -11.09
C PRO A 18 -17.23 8.34 -11.99
N GLU A 19 -17.96 8.49 -13.09
CA GLU A 19 -18.06 7.47 -14.14
C GLU A 19 -16.79 7.42 -14.97
N LEU A 20 -15.82 6.63 -14.51
CA LEU A 20 -14.55 6.36 -15.20
C LEU A 20 -14.34 4.84 -15.32
N PRO A 21 -13.56 4.37 -16.30
CA PRO A 21 -13.09 2.99 -16.31
C PRO A 21 -12.28 2.69 -15.03
N LEU A 22 -12.85 1.91 -14.11
CA LEU A 22 -12.26 1.63 -12.80
C LEU A 22 -12.32 0.13 -12.50
N PRO A 23 -11.42 -0.40 -11.66
CA PRO A 23 -11.56 -1.75 -11.13
C PRO A 23 -12.87 -1.91 -10.34
N PRO A 24 -13.48 -3.11 -10.32
CA PRO A 24 -13.01 -4.35 -10.94
C PRO A 24 -13.27 -4.41 -12.46
N GLY A 25 -13.92 -3.40 -13.02
CA GLY A 25 -14.20 -3.27 -14.44
C GLY A 25 -12.95 -3.13 -15.32
N PRO A 26 -13.11 -3.25 -16.64
CA PRO A 26 -12.02 -3.13 -17.59
C PRO A 26 -11.50 -1.68 -17.64
N MET A 27 -10.18 -1.54 -17.68
CA MET A 27 -9.50 -0.27 -17.92
C MET A 27 -8.63 -0.38 -19.18
N PRO A 28 -8.58 0.65 -20.05
CA PRO A 28 -7.66 0.68 -21.19
C PRO A 28 -6.20 0.48 -20.77
N VAL A 29 -5.41 -0.22 -21.60
CA VAL A 29 -3.97 -0.41 -21.34
C VAL A 29 -3.19 0.91 -21.48
N LEU A 30 -3.65 1.80 -22.36
CA LEU A 30 -3.08 3.12 -22.59
C LEU A 30 -4.10 4.19 -22.23
N GLY A 31 -3.69 5.17 -21.42
CA GLY A 31 -4.47 6.35 -21.08
C GLY A 31 -4.07 7.56 -21.92
N ALA A 32 -4.51 8.75 -21.48
CA ALA A 32 -4.06 10.03 -22.02
C ALA A 32 -2.52 10.11 -22.07
N GLY A 33 -1.97 10.78 -23.09
CA GLY A 33 -0.52 10.88 -23.27
C GLY A 33 0.20 9.56 -23.53
N ARG A 34 -0.52 8.49 -23.94
CA ARG A 34 0.00 7.12 -24.10
C ARG A 34 0.64 6.56 -22.82
N ARG A 35 0.18 6.99 -21.65
CA ARG A 35 0.64 6.44 -20.36
C ARG A 35 0.14 5.01 -20.21
N LEU A 36 1.05 4.09 -19.87
CA LEU A 36 0.68 2.71 -19.56
C LEU A 36 -0.11 2.66 -18.26
N ARG A 37 -1.18 1.87 -18.27
CA ARG A 37 -1.93 1.54 -17.06
C ARG A 37 -1.01 0.82 -16.09
N LYS A 38 -0.90 1.35 -14.87
CA LYS A 38 -0.32 0.68 -13.72
C LYS A 38 -1.45 0.16 -12.85
N ARG A 39 -1.33 -1.06 -12.34
CA ARG A 39 -2.28 -1.66 -11.40
C ARG A 39 -1.52 -2.53 -10.42
N TRP A 40 -1.80 -2.39 -9.15
CA TRP A 40 -1.19 -3.24 -8.14
C TRP A 40 -2.11 -3.51 -6.96
N ARG A 41 -1.76 -4.56 -6.24
CA ARG A 41 -2.25 -4.86 -4.90
C ARG A 41 -1.05 -5.07 -4.01
N TYR A 42 -1.05 -4.41 -2.87
CA TYR A 42 -0.07 -4.52 -1.81
C TYR A 42 -0.80 -4.93 -0.54
N VAL A 43 -0.29 -5.95 0.15
CA VAL A 43 -0.79 -6.36 1.46
C VAL A 43 0.37 -6.40 2.42
N ALA A 44 0.22 -5.76 3.58
CA ALA A 44 1.14 -5.87 4.69
C ALA A 44 0.43 -6.32 5.96
N ALA A 45 1.15 -7.06 6.79
CA ALA A 45 0.71 -7.47 8.13
C ALA A 45 1.85 -7.20 9.11
N PHE A 46 1.50 -6.68 10.28
CA PHE A 46 2.45 -6.25 11.30
C PHE A 46 2.16 -7.03 12.59
N ALA A 47 3.05 -7.97 12.91
CA ALA A 47 2.99 -8.84 14.07
C ALA A 47 4.21 -8.61 14.97
N ASP A 48 4.14 -9.09 16.20
CA ASP A 48 5.27 -8.98 17.13
C ASP A 48 6.47 -9.79 16.65
N GLU A 49 6.23 -10.90 15.95
CA GLU A 49 7.29 -11.79 15.44
C GLU A 49 7.85 -11.36 14.07
N PHE A 50 7.03 -10.68 13.25
CA PHE A 50 7.43 -10.28 11.90
C PHE A 50 6.70 -9.06 11.37
N LEU A 51 7.34 -8.37 10.43
CA LEU A 51 6.70 -7.39 9.54
C LEU A 51 6.75 -7.97 8.12
N ILE A 52 5.61 -8.11 7.45
CA ILE A 52 5.56 -8.69 6.09
C ILE A 52 4.86 -7.75 5.12
N CYS A 53 5.40 -7.64 3.91
CA CYS A 53 4.67 -7.12 2.76
C CYS A 53 4.70 -8.10 1.59
N ALA A 54 3.64 -8.08 0.78
CA ALA A 54 3.55 -8.85 -0.44
C ALA A 54 2.75 -8.07 -1.48
N ALA A 55 3.37 -7.84 -2.63
CA ALA A 55 2.81 -7.02 -3.69
C ALA A 55 2.85 -7.70 -5.06
N ARG A 56 1.81 -7.43 -5.84
CA ARG A 56 1.70 -7.83 -7.24
C ARG A 56 1.38 -6.60 -8.07
N VAL A 57 2.26 -6.30 -9.02
CA VAL A 57 2.22 -5.11 -9.86
C VAL A 57 2.09 -5.51 -11.33
N GLN A 58 1.36 -4.69 -12.10
CA GLN A 58 1.22 -4.78 -13.53
C GLN A 58 1.36 -3.38 -14.15
N VAL A 59 2.36 -3.18 -15.00
CA VAL A 59 2.59 -1.95 -15.78
C VAL A 59 2.45 -2.30 -17.25
N GLY A 60 1.31 -1.93 -17.85
CA GLY A 60 0.97 -2.35 -19.22
C GLY A 60 1.05 -3.88 -19.36
N PRO A 61 1.88 -4.42 -20.27
CA PRO A 61 2.07 -5.87 -20.43
C PRO A 61 3.06 -6.49 -19.42
N VAL A 62 3.86 -5.69 -18.71
CA VAL A 62 4.92 -6.19 -17.82
C VAL A 62 4.37 -6.38 -16.41
N GLY A 63 4.53 -7.58 -15.87
CA GLY A 63 4.17 -7.90 -14.49
C GLY A 63 5.40 -7.96 -13.58
N GLN A 64 5.21 -7.65 -12.30
CA GLN A 64 6.23 -7.80 -11.26
C GLN A 64 5.57 -8.30 -9.97
N THR A 65 6.31 -9.05 -9.16
CA THR A 65 5.97 -9.28 -7.74
C THR A 65 7.14 -8.87 -6.87
N PHE A 66 6.85 -8.30 -5.72
CA PHE A 66 7.86 -8.10 -4.68
C PHE A 66 7.28 -8.43 -3.31
N TRP A 67 8.15 -8.75 -2.37
CA TRP A 67 7.80 -9.05 -0.99
C TRP A 67 9.01 -8.81 -0.10
N ALA A 68 8.74 -8.57 1.18
CA ALA A 68 9.72 -8.52 2.25
C ALA A 68 9.12 -9.16 3.51
N VAL A 69 9.96 -9.83 4.29
CA VAL A 69 9.65 -10.26 5.66
C VAL A 69 10.81 -9.84 6.56
N VAL A 70 10.51 -8.98 7.53
CA VAL A 70 11.41 -8.68 8.64
C VAL A 70 11.14 -9.69 9.74
N ASP A 71 12.16 -10.48 10.07
CA ASP A 71 12.17 -11.44 11.16
C ASP A 71 12.67 -10.73 12.42
N ARG A 72 11.75 -10.27 13.27
CA ARG A 72 12.08 -9.37 14.38
C ARG A 72 12.90 -10.05 15.46
N GLU A 73 12.75 -11.36 15.64
CA GLU A 73 13.57 -12.16 16.55
C GLU A 73 15.04 -12.22 16.10
N LYS A 74 15.29 -12.31 14.79
CA LYS A 74 16.66 -12.37 14.25
C LYS A 74 17.24 -11.00 13.85
N GLY A 75 16.41 -9.98 13.70
CA GLY A 75 16.82 -8.70 13.14
C GLY A 75 17.23 -8.81 11.65
N GLU A 76 16.64 -9.74 10.91
CA GLU A 76 16.99 -10.01 9.50
C GLU A 76 15.81 -9.69 8.58
N MET A 77 16.09 -9.12 7.40
CA MET A 77 15.08 -8.97 6.33
C MET A 77 15.35 -9.96 5.20
N LEU A 78 14.32 -10.72 4.85
CA LEU A 78 14.27 -11.53 3.63
C LEU A 78 13.42 -10.78 2.60
N GLU A 79 13.96 -10.50 1.42
CA GLU A 79 13.22 -9.79 0.38
C GLU A 79 13.50 -10.33 -1.03
N ARG A 80 12.57 -10.06 -1.94
CA ARG A 80 12.81 -10.28 -3.36
C ARG A 80 11.90 -9.42 -4.22
N THR A 81 12.46 -8.93 -5.33
CA THR A 81 11.68 -8.46 -6.49
C THR A 81 11.92 -9.38 -7.69
N ARG A 82 10.84 -9.76 -8.39
CA ARG A 82 10.88 -10.56 -9.61
C ARG A 82 9.94 -10.00 -10.67
N ILE A 83 10.45 -9.84 -11.89
CA ILE A 83 9.62 -9.68 -13.08
C ILE A 83 8.85 -10.98 -13.31
N ARG A 84 7.56 -10.86 -13.63
CA ARG A 84 6.69 -11.99 -13.95
C ARG A 84 6.77 -12.23 -15.46
N PRO A 85 7.07 -13.46 -15.91
CA PRO A 85 6.95 -13.77 -17.32
C PRO A 85 5.46 -13.63 -17.76
N PRO A 86 5.19 -13.43 -19.05
CA PRO A 86 3.82 -13.44 -19.57
C PRO A 86 3.05 -14.68 -19.08
N PHE A 87 1.83 -14.49 -18.57
CA PHE A 87 0.98 -15.54 -17.96
C PHE A 87 1.55 -16.22 -16.70
N GLY A 88 2.78 -15.93 -16.29
CA GLY A 88 3.37 -16.50 -15.09
C GLY A 88 2.67 -16.00 -13.82
N ARG A 89 2.41 -16.90 -12.86
CA ARG A 89 1.82 -16.53 -11.57
C ARG A 89 2.70 -15.52 -10.83
N GLY A 90 4.02 -15.69 -10.84
CA GLY A 90 4.92 -14.94 -9.95
C GLY A 90 4.92 -15.51 -8.53
N GLN A 91 5.67 -14.86 -7.63
CA GLN A 91 5.84 -15.33 -6.23
C GLN A 91 4.68 -14.91 -5.34
N VAL A 92 4.01 -13.81 -5.68
CA VAL A 92 2.86 -13.26 -4.96
C VAL A 92 1.60 -13.30 -5.83
N TRP A 93 0.51 -13.84 -5.31
CA TRP A 93 -0.79 -13.81 -5.95
C TRP A 93 -1.92 -13.76 -4.92
N SER A 94 -3.12 -13.50 -5.41
CA SER A 94 -4.30 -13.35 -4.56
C SER A 94 -5.47 -14.13 -5.11
N GLU A 95 -6.22 -14.77 -4.23
CA GLU A 95 -7.32 -15.66 -4.55
C GLU A 95 -8.40 -15.59 -3.48
N PHE A 96 -9.60 -16.06 -3.81
CA PHE A 96 -10.61 -16.47 -2.84
C PHE A 96 -10.28 -17.84 -2.27
N GLU A 97 -10.93 -18.20 -1.17
CA GLU A 97 -10.95 -19.61 -0.73
C GLU A 97 -11.49 -20.49 -1.89
N GLY A 98 -10.81 -21.60 -2.15
CA GLY A 98 -11.06 -22.44 -3.34
C GLY A 98 -10.29 -22.06 -4.61
N GLY A 99 -9.45 -21.02 -4.59
CA GLY A 99 -8.42 -20.77 -5.61
C GLY A 99 -8.84 -19.91 -6.81
N ARG A 100 -10.07 -19.37 -6.82
CA ARG A 100 -10.49 -18.38 -7.83
C ARG A 100 -9.65 -17.11 -7.66
N PRO A 101 -9.05 -16.53 -8.73
CA PRO A 101 -8.26 -15.31 -8.61
C PRO A 101 -9.05 -14.14 -8.03
N TRP A 102 -8.41 -13.36 -7.15
CA TRP A 102 -8.98 -12.14 -6.58
C TRP A 102 -8.84 -10.97 -7.58
N PRO A 103 -9.94 -10.37 -8.06
CA PRO A 103 -9.86 -9.17 -8.88
C PRO A 103 -9.68 -7.94 -7.97
N ILE A 104 -8.64 -7.15 -8.21
CA ILE A 104 -8.54 -5.79 -7.61
C ILE A 104 -9.82 -5.02 -7.92
N GLY A 105 -10.38 -4.33 -6.93
CA GLY A 105 -11.69 -3.69 -6.99
C GLY A 105 -12.85 -4.58 -6.52
N SER A 106 -12.62 -5.84 -6.10
CA SER A 106 -13.69 -6.69 -5.57
C SER A 106 -14.21 -6.18 -4.22
N ASP A 107 -15.53 -6.16 -4.06
CA ASP A 107 -16.19 -5.88 -2.76
C ASP A 107 -16.55 -7.17 -1.99
N GLU A 108 -16.22 -8.34 -2.55
CA GLU A 108 -16.43 -9.63 -1.87
C GLU A 108 -15.48 -9.79 -0.67
N ALA A 109 -15.89 -10.47 0.39
CA ALA A 109 -15.00 -10.78 1.51
C ALA A 109 -14.07 -11.97 1.20
N GLY A 110 -13.05 -12.18 2.05
CA GLY A 110 -12.28 -13.42 2.05
C GLY A 110 -11.11 -13.48 1.05
N ALA A 111 -10.48 -12.34 0.78
CA ALA A 111 -9.26 -12.32 -0.01
C ALA A 111 -8.11 -13.04 0.71
N ILE A 112 -7.37 -13.86 -0.02
CA ILE A 112 -6.17 -14.55 0.46
C ILE A 112 -5.00 -14.10 -0.40
N THR A 113 -3.99 -13.49 0.22
CA THR A 113 -2.70 -13.24 -0.42
C THR A 113 -1.74 -14.38 -0.11
N ARG A 114 -1.11 -14.93 -1.14
CA ARG A 114 -0.11 -15.98 -1.02
C ARG A 114 1.24 -15.48 -1.49
N LEU A 115 2.27 -15.92 -0.77
CA LEU A 115 3.67 -15.75 -1.10
C LEU A 115 4.32 -17.14 -1.15
N GLU A 116 5.01 -17.45 -2.24
CA GLU A 116 5.88 -18.63 -2.36
C GLU A 116 7.19 -18.24 -3.05
N ALA A 117 8.29 -18.30 -2.29
CA ALA A 117 9.63 -17.96 -2.76
C ALA A 117 10.70 -18.84 -2.06
N GLY A 118 11.01 -20.00 -2.65
CA GLY A 118 11.92 -20.96 -2.03
C GLY A 118 11.38 -21.43 -0.68
N ASP A 119 12.14 -21.19 0.38
CA ASP A 119 11.77 -21.56 1.76
C ASP A 119 10.88 -20.52 2.45
N VAL A 120 10.65 -19.35 1.83
CA VAL A 120 9.70 -18.36 2.34
C VAL A 120 8.32 -18.63 1.78
N LYS A 121 7.34 -18.86 2.66
CA LYS A 121 5.93 -19.02 2.29
C LYS A 121 5.04 -18.20 3.22
N ALA A 122 4.02 -17.56 2.68
CA ALA A 122 2.98 -16.94 3.51
C ALA A 122 1.58 -17.18 2.92
N LYS A 123 0.61 -17.39 3.79
CA LYS A 123 -0.83 -17.29 3.50
C LYS A 123 -1.40 -16.22 4.42
N LEU A 124 -1.88 -15.12 3.85
CA LEU A 124 -2.47 -13.99 4.56
C LEU A 124 -3.96 -13.95 4.20
N ARG A 125 -4.84 -14.35 5.13
CA ARG A 125 -6.29 -14.23 4.93
C ARG A 125 -6.74 -12.89 5.50
N ILE A 126 -7.32 -12.06 4.64
CA ILE A 126 -7.62 -10.68 4.96
C ILE A 126 -9.08 -10.60 5.39
N GLY A 127 -9.29 -10.10 6.61
CA GLY A 127 -10.60 -9.86 7.18
C GLY A 127 -11.31 -8.67 6.56
N GLU A 128 -12.45 -8.33 7.14
CA GLU A 128 -13.19 -7.14 6.76
C GLU A 128 -12.49 -5.87 7.26
N GLY A 129 -12.83 -4.75 6.62
CA GLY A 129 -12.28 -3.44 6.93
C GLY A 129 -12.94 -2.37 6.09
N ARG A 130 -13.07 -1.17 6.64
CA ARG A 130 -13.68 -0.03 5.93
C ARG A 130 -12.70 0.52 4.89
N TRP A 131 -13.12 0.59 3.64
CA TRP A 131 -12.33 1.16 2.56
C TRP A 131 -12.29 2.69 2.63
N ALA A 132 -11.10 3.25 2.49
CA ALA A 132 -10.87 4.62 2.04
C ALA A 132 -10.55 4.57 0.55
N GLU A 133 -11.41 5.13 -0.29
CA GLU A 133 -11.25 5.14 -1.74
C GLU A 133 -11.02 6.56 -2.23
N SER A 134 -10.15 6.75 -3.21
CA SER A 134 -9.97 8.05 -3.86
C SER A 134 -9.66 7.90 -5.33
N ILE A 135 -10.09 8.88 -6.11
CA ILE A 135 -9.74 9.03 -7.52
C ILE A 135 -9.19 10.44 -7.70
N CYS A 136 -7.91 10.52 -8.06
CA CYS A 136 -7.21 11.79 -8.22
C CYS A 136 -6.84 12.04 -9.69
N PRO A 137 -6.82 13.30 -10.13
CA PRO A 137 -6.26 13.63 -11.43
C PRO A 137 -4.75 13.37 -11.41
N ASN A 138 -4.19 12.90 -12.51
CA ASN A 138 -2.74 12.67 -12.61
C ASN A 138 -1.95 13.90 -13.08
N GLY A 139 -2.60 15.05 -13.32
CA GLY A 139 -1.97 16.25 -13.87
C GLY A 139 -1.62 16.22 -15.38
N GLU A 140 -1.79 15.09 -16.05
CA GLU A 140 -1.51 14.87 -17.49
C GLU A 140 -2.75 14.42 -18.28
N GLY A 141 -3.95 14.79 -17.81
CA GLY A 141 -5.23 14.44 -18.46
C GLY A 141 -5.72 13.01 -18.23
N GLY A 142 -5.11 12.29 -17.30
CA GLY A 142 -5.53 10.98 -16.80
C GLY A 142 -5.88 11.03 -15.31
N TYR A 143 -6.02 9.84 -14.71
CA TYR A 143 -6.45 9.66 -13.33
C TYR A 143 -5.79 8.44 -12.71
N VAL A 144 -5.77 8.43 -11.39
CA VAL A 144 -5.37 7.29 -10.57
C VAL A 144 -6.47 7.01 -9.57
N TRP A 145 -6.90 5.75 -9.54
CA TRP A 145 -7.80 5.20 -8.54
C TRP A 145 -7.00 4.43 -7.52
N THR A 146 -7.42 4.54 -6.26
CA THR A 146 -6.86 3.75 -5.18
C THR A 146 -7.89 3.51 -4.10
N ARG A 147 -7.74 2.40 -3.39
CA ARG A 147 -8.44 2.16 -2.14
C ARG A 147 -7.55 1.46 -1.13
N LYS A 148 -7.67 1.86 0.12
CA LYS A 148 -6.95 1.29 1.26
C LYS A 148 -7.91 0.84 2.34
N ARG A 149 -7.51 -0.18 3.10
CA ARG A 149 -8.19 -0.52 4.35
C ARG A 149 -7.22 -1.09 5.36
N VAL A 150 -7.54 -0.86 6.63
CA VAL A 150 -7.01 -1.63 7.75
C VAL A 150 -7.89 -2.85 7.95
N ALA A 151 -7.26 -4.01 8.15
CA ALA A 151 -7.98 -5.26 8.44
C ALA A 151 -7.21 -6.10 9.47
N LYS A 152 -7.94 -6.99 10.14
CA LYS A 152 -7.34 -8.16 10.79
C LYS A 152 -6.89 -9.15 9.72
N ILE A 153 -5.76 -9.81 9.93
CA ILE A 153 -5.16 -10.73 8.98
C ILE A 153 -4.74 -12.01 9.71
N ASP A 154 -5.34 -13.14 9.33
CA ASP A 154 -4.83 -14.45 9.75
C ASP A 154 -3.55 -14.74 8.95
N CYS A 155 -2.44 -14.86 9.66
CA CYS A 155 -1.14 -15.07 9.05
C CYS A 155 -0.68 -16.52 9.28
N ASP A 156 -0.26 -17.19 8.21
CA ASP A 156 0.53 -18.42 8.26
C ASP A 156 1.82 -18.18 7.48
N VAL A 157 2.88 -17.82 8.19
CA VAL A 157 4.18 -17.42 7.62
C VAL A 157 5.22 -18.49 7.96
N ARG A 158 5.97 -18.94 6.94
CA ARG A 158 7.07 -19.89 7.06
C ARG A 158 8.34 -19.25 6.54
N LEU A 159 9.39 -19.34 7.35
CA LEU A 159 10.71 -18.79 7.07
C LEU A 159 11.75 -19.92 6.98
N PRO A 160 12.95 -19.65 6.42
CA PRO A 160 14.03 -20.63 6.35
C PRO A 160 14.37 -21.24 7.71
N GLY A 161 14.80 -22.50 7.69
CA GLY A 161 15.06 -23.27 8.92
C GLY A 161 13.80 -23.84 9.58
N GLY A 162 12.65 -23.82 8.90
CA GLY A 162 11.41 -24.48 9.35
C GLY A 162 10.59 -23.68 10.36
N ARG A 163 10.96 -22.43 10.63
CA ARG A 163 10.21 -21.52 11.51
C ARG A 163 8.85 -21.21 10.89
N ARG A 164 7.79 -21.29 11.69
CA ARG A 164 6.42 -21.03 11.26
C ARG A 164 5.68 -20.22 12.32
N PHE A 165 5.04 -19.14 11.88
CA PHE A 165 4.18 -18.30 12.70
C PHE A 165 2.74 -18.45 12.22
N GLN A 166 1.84 -18.74 13.16
CA GLN A 166 0.40 -18.79 12.94
C GLN A 166 -0.27 -17.85 13.92
N VAL A 167 -0.44 -16.60 13.51
CA VAL A 167 -0.86 -15.49 14.38
C VAL A 167 -1.93 -14.64 13.69
N GLU A 168 -2.77 -13.97 14.48
CA GLU A 168 -3.62 -12.88 13.99
C GLU A 168 -2.81 -11.58 14.11
N ALA A 169 -2.75 -10.81 13.03
CA ALA A 169 -2.13 -9.51 13.00
C ALA A 169 -3.12 -8.45 12.51
N ARG A 170 -2.79 -7.17 12.66
CA ARG A 170 -3.43 -6.09 11.90
C ARG A 170 -2.53 -5.70 10.74
N GLY A 171 -3.14 -5.21 9.68
CA GLY A 171 -2.40 -4.88 8.48
C GLY A 171 -3.17 -3.98 7.55
N ILE A 172 -2.52 -3.67 6.44
CA ILE A 172 -3.03 -2.76 5.42
C ILE A 172 -3.15 -3.51 4.11
N GLU A 173 -4.26 -3.29 3.43
CA GLU A 173 -4.42 -3.63 2.03
C GLU A 173 -4.54 -2.35 1.21
N ASP A 174 -3.66 -2.21 0.22
CA ASP A 174 -3.70 -1.16 -0.80
C ASP A 174 -3.96 -1.78 -2.17
N GLU A 175 -4.97 -1.26 -2.85
CA GLU A 175 -5.22 -1.53 -4.24
C GLU A 175 -5.21 -0.23 -5.03
N SER A 176 -4.47 -0.22 -6.12
CA SER A 176 -4.35 0.96 -6.95
C SER A 176 -4.35 0.60 -8.43
N ALA A 177 -4.93 1.48 -9.25
CA ALA A 177 -4.97 1.35 -10.70
C ALA A 177 -5.11 2.71 -11.37
N GLY A 178 -4.35 2.97 -12.43
CA GLY A 178 -4.48 4.21 -13.16
C GLY A 178 -3.28 4.53 -14.04
N TYR A 179 -3.21 5.79 -14.44
CA TYR A 179 -2.24 6.31 -15.40
C TYR A 179 -1.37 7.32 -14.67
N HIS A 180 -0.27 6.86 -14.08
CA HIS A 180 0.63 7.74 -13.35
C HIS A 180 1.45 8.61 -14.32
N PRO A 181 1.90 9.79 -13.88
CA PRO A 181 2.80 10.63 -14.65
C PRO A 181 4.09 9.91 -15.07
N ARG A 182 4.77 10.45 -16.09
CA ARG A 182 6.06 9.93 -16.54
C ARG A 182 7.09 9.91 -15.42
N HIS A 183 7.18 11.01 -14.69
CA HIS A 183 8.00 11.17 -13.51
C HIS A 183 7.07 11.25 -12.30
N THR A 184 7.22 10.32 -11.37
CA THR A 184 6.41 10.24 -10.16
C THR A 184 7.37 10.19 -8.99
N VAL A 185 7.26 11.16 -8.09
CA VAL A 185 7.98 11.21 -6.81
C VAL A 185 6.93 11.19 -5.71
N TRP A 186 7.09 10.32 -4.73
CA TRP A 186 6.19 10.26 -3.59
C TRP A 186 6.88 9.77 -2.33
N SER A 187 6.32 10.19 -1.21
CA SER A 187 6.52 9.56 0.09
C SER A 187 5.21 8.91 0.52
N TRP A 188 5.29 7.77 1.20
CA TRP A 188 4.13 7.02 1.65
C TRP A 188 4.40 6.38 3.01
N SER A 189 3.38 6.29 3.86
CA SER A 189 3.43 5.45 5.04
C SER A 189 2.10 4.77 5.24
N ALA A 190 2.16 3.50 5.64
CA ALA A 190 0.99 2.81 6.13
C ALA A 190 1.36 1.93 7.33
N GLY A 191 0.43 1.83 8.27
CA GLY A 191 0.67 1.12 9.50
C GLY A 191 -0.57 0.96 10.36
N VAL A 192 -0.37 0.29 11.47
CA VAL A 192 -1.40 0.00 12.47
C VAL A 192 -0.81 0.19 13.85
N GLY A 193 -1.66 0.52 14.82
CA GLY A 193 -1.23 0.76 16.18
C GLY A 193 -2.39 0.78 17.16
N THR A 194 -2.07 1.12 18.39
CA THR A 194 -3.02 1.35 19.48
C THR A 194 -2.79 2.76 20.02
N SER A 195 -3.85 3.53 20.19
CA SER A 195 -3.74 4.84 20.85
C SER A 195 -3.55 4.69 22.36
N ALA A 196 -3.09 5.75 23.02
CA ALA A 196 -2.90 5.79 24.47
C ALA A 196 -4.20 5.52 25.27
N ASP A 197 -5.36 5.75 24.67
CA ASP A 197 -6.68 5.42 25.25
C ASP A 197 -7.20 4.02 24.86
N GLY A 198 -6.35 3.19 24.24
CA GLY A 198 -6.62 1.77 23.94
C GLY A 198 -7.40 1.51 22.66
N ARG A 199 -7.63 2.52 21.81
CA ARG A 199 -8.37 2.38 20.55
C ARG A 199 -7.48 1.85 19.43
N ALA A 200 -8.08 1.12 18.51
CA ALA A 200 -7.39 0.58 17.35
C ALA A 200 -7.15 1.69 16.32
N VAL A 201 -5.88 1.98 16.03
CA VAL A 201 -5.48 3.00 15.04
C VAL A 201 -4.88 2.33 13.80
N GLY A 202 -5.09 2.88 12.62
CA GLY A 202 -4.28 2.59 11.44
C GLY A 202 -4.28 3.77 10.49
N TRP A 203 -3.33 3.81 9.57
CA TRP A 203 -3.13 4.97 8.71
C TRP A 203 -2.63 4.59 7.31
N ASN A 204 -2.93 5.50 6.38
CA ASN A 204 -2.36 5.61 5.05
C ASN A 204 -2.06 7.09 4.83
N LEU A 205 -0.79 7.45 4.78
CA LEU A 205 -0.31 8.80 4.61
C LEU A 205 0.49 8.86 3.32
N VAL A 206 0.39 9.96 2.59
CA VAL A 206 1.09 10.14 1.31
C VAL A 206 1.49 11.59 1.15
N SER A 207 2.56 11.82 0.40
CA SER A 207 2.92 13.11 -0.17
C SER A 207 3.33 12.92 -1.63
N GLY A 208 2.89 13.80 -2.53
CA GLY A 208 3.32 13.85 -3.94
C GLY A 208 2.55 13.00 -4.95
N VAL A 209 1.75 12.02 -4.53
CA VAL A 209 0.84 11.25 -5.40
C VAL A 209 -0.54 11.08 -4.76
N ASN A 210 -1.60 11.29 -5.54
CA ASN A 210 -2.98 11.28 -5.05
C ASN A 210 -3.16 12.16 -3.80
N ASP A 211 -2.46 13.30 -3.80
CA ASP A 211 -2.20 14.15 -2.64
C ASP A 211 -2.77 15.59 -2.80
N PRO A 212 -4.03 15.78 -3.23
CA PRO A 212 -4.65 17.09 -3.17
C PRO A 212 -4.87 17.54 -1.71
N GLU A 213 -5.13 18.84 -1.52
CA GLU A 213 -5.48 19.40 -0.20
C GLU A 213 -6.67 18.68 0.45
N ARG A 214 -7.66 18.27 -0.36
CA ARG A 214 -8.84 17.51 0.05
C ARG A 214 -9.18 16.42 -0.95
N ASN A 215 -9.88 15.40 -0.49
CA ASN A 215 -10.24 14.20 -1.26
C ASN A 215 -9.00 13.37 -1.69
N SER A 216 -7.98 13.34 -0.85
CA SER A 216 -6.78 12.54 -1.03
C SER A 216 -7.00 11.07 -0.67
N GLU A 217 -6.03 10.23 -1.04
CA GLU A 217 -5.91 8.87 -0.50
C GLU A 217 -5.50 8.82 0.97
N ARG A 218 -5.13 9.95 1.59
CA ARG A 218 -4.82 10.00 3.02
C ARG A 218 -6.00 9.52 3.86
N ALA A 219 -5.69 8.72 4.87
CA ALA A 219 -6.68 8.10 5.73
C ALA A 219 -6.11 7.75 7.10
N ILE A 220 -6.90 8.00 8.13
CA ILE A 220 -6.71 7.48 9.48
C ILE A 220 -7.96 6.68 9.82
N TRP A 221 -7.77 5.45 10.30
CA TRP A 221 -8.82 4.60 10.87
C TRP A 221 -8.68 4.61 12.38
N LEU A 222 -9.70 5.09 13.09
CA LEU A 222 -9.76 5.11 14.55
C LEU A 222 -11.00 4.32 14.98
N ASP A 223 -10.81 3.14 15.56
CA ASP A 223 -11.88 2.16 15.84
C ASP A 223 -12.77 1.86 14.62
N GLY A 224 -12.17 1.85 13.43
CA GLY A 224 -12.86 1.60 12.16
C GLY A 224 -13.55 2.83 11.56
N GLU A 225 -13.61 3.95 12.28
CA GLU A 225 -14.06 5.22 11.74
C GLU A 225 -12.98 5.87 10.88
N LEU A 226 -13.39 6.40 9.73
CA LEU A 226 -12.48 6.92 8.71
C LEU A 226 -12.39 8.43 8.79
N LEU A 227 -11.17 8.94 8.91
CA LEU A 227 -10.83 10.36 8.89
C LEU A 227 -9.86 10.63 7.74
N GLU A 228 -10.02 11.78 7.07
CA GLU A 228 -9.02 12.30 6.14
C GLU A 228 -8.20 13.36 6.89
N PRO A 229 -6.89 13.13 7.14
CA PRO A 229 -6.04 14.18 7.68
C PRO A 229 -5.72 15.22 6.60
N ASP A 230 -5.38 16.42 7.05
CA ASP A 230 -4.74 17.45 6.22
C ASP A 230 -3.44 16.92 5.58
N PRO A 231 -2.87 17.62 4.57
CA PRO A 231 -1.55 17.28 4.05
C PRO A 231 -0.50 17.11 5.15
N VAL A 232 0.42 16.18 4.93
CA VAL A 232 1.49 15.84 5.88
C VAL A 232 2.85 15.99 5.21
N ASP A 233 3.87 16.28 6.00
CA ASP A 233 5.24 16.43 5.53
C ASP A 233 6.10 15.26 6.04
N PHE A 234 6.73 14.55 5.12
CA PHE A 234 7.65 13.46 5.44
C PHE A 234 9.06 14.03 5.60
N ASP A 235 9.75 13.59 6.65
CA ASP A 235 11.18 13.86 6.82
C ASP A 235 11.98 13.15 5.71
N ASP A 236 13.00 13.83 5.17
CA ASP A 236 13.85 13.33 4.07
C ASP A 236 14.56 12.00 4.42
N GLU A 237 14.89 11.80 5.70
CA GLU A 237 15.54 10.58 6.18
C GLU A 237 14.54 9.47 6.52
N LEU A 238 13.24 9.72 6.34
CA LEU A 238 12.13 8.84 6.71
C LEU A 238 12.16 8.49 8.20
N THR A 239 12.41 9.48 9.07
CA THR A 239 12.44 9.32 10.53
C THR A 239 11.17 9.80 11.21
N GLY A 240 10.30 10.51 10.50
CA GLY A 240 9.02 10.97 11.03
C GLY A 240 8.15 11.65 9.98
N ILE A 241 6.92 11.96 10.39
CA ILE A 241 5.91 12.62 9.58
C ILE A 241 5.27 13.72 10.42
N ASP A 242 5.33 14.95 9.93
CA ASP A 242 4.75 16.13 10.58
C ASP A 242 3.33 16.39 10.08
N PHE A 243 2.46 16.80 10.99
CA PHE A 243 1.05 17.13 10.73
C PHE A 243 0.80 18.62 10.87
N ALA A 244 -0.24 19.12 10.20
CA ALA A 244 -0.63 20.53 10.23
C ALA A 244 -1.00 21.05 11.63
N ASP A 245 -1.40 20.17 12.57
CA ASP A 245 -1.70 20.52 13.96
C ASP A 245 -0.45 20.62 14.85
N GLY A 246 0.74 20.41 14.28
CA GLY A 246 2.02 20.41 14.99
C GLY A 246 2.36 19.08 15.68
N SER A 247 1.53 18.05 15.52
CA SER A 247 1.88 16.69 15.94
C SER A 247 2.91 16.06 15.00
N ARG A 248 3.69 15.11 15.53
CA ARG A 248 4.68 14.34 14.78
C ARG A 248 4.52 12.87 15.08
N LEU A 249 4.46 12.07 14.02
CA LEU A 249 4.53 10.63 14.07
C LEU A 249 6.00 10.22 13.83
N GLU A 250 6.66 9.76 14.88
CA GLU A 250 8.06 9.35 14.83
C GLU A 250 8.20 7.91 14.35
N PHE A 251 9.29 7.61 13.66
CA PHE A 251 9.56 6.29 13.11
C PHE A 251 10.98 5.82 13.41
N GLU A 252 11.08 4.59 13.89
CA GLU A 252 12.34 3.89 14.11
C GLU A 252 12.41 2.68 13.16
N ALA A 253 13.33 2.75 12.19
CA ALA A 253 13.53 1.70 11.21
C ALA A 253 14.17 0.45 11.83
N GLU A 254 13.55 -0.72 11.63
CA GLU A 254 14.12 -2.02 12.03
C GLU A 254 14.90 -2.65 10.88
N ALA A 255 14.40 -2.53 9.65
CA ALA A 255 15.07 -3.01 8.46
C ALA A 255 14.55 -2.30 7.19
N GLU A 256 15.38 -2.22 6.16
CA GLU A 256 15.08 -1.44 4.96
C GLU A 256 15.25 -2.24 3.67
N ARG A 257 14.22 -2.18 2.81
CA ARG A 257 14.31 -2.59 1.42
C ARG A 257 14.59 -1.34 0.58
N GLN A 258 15.67 -1.35 -0.20
CA GLN A 258 16.02 -0.25 -1.10
C GLN A 258 16.52 -0.77 -2.44
N ALA A 259 16.36 0.04 -3.49
CA ALA A 259 17.05 -0.18 -4.75
C ALA A 259 17.16 1.12 -5.54
N ALA A 260 18.18 1.22 -6.38
CA ALA A 260 18.32 2.23 -7.42
C ALA A 260 18.66 1.53 -8.75
N GLN A 261 17.90 1.83 -9.79
CA GLN A 261 18.05 1.21 -11.10
C GLN A 261 17.90 2.23 -12.22
N ASN A 262 18.71 2.08 -13.27
CA ASN A 262 18.59 2.81 -14.51
C ASN A 262 18.63 1.82 -15.68
N LEU A 263 17.47 1.62 -16.31
CA LEU A 263 17.27 0.71 -17.44
C LEU A 263 17.08 1.51 -18.76
N GLY A 264 17.57 2.75 -18.80
CA GLY A 264 17.44 3.67 -19.94
C GLY A 264 16.07 4.34 -19.99
N LEU A 265 15.04 3.60 -20.43
CA LEU A 265 13.68 4.14 -20.54
C LEU A 265 13.01 4.27 -19.16
N VAL A 266 13.32 3.34 -18.26
CA VAL A 266 12.84 3.31 -16.88
C VAL A 266 14.00 3.60 -15.94
N ARG A 267 13.85 4.56 -15.02
CA ARG A 267 14.78 4.81 -13.93
C ARG A 267 13.99 4.93 -12.63
N TYR A 268 14.45 4.32 -11.56
CA TYR A 268 13.85 4.53 -10.26
C TYR A 268 14.86 4.39 -9.12
N SER A 269 14.56 5.03 -8.01
CA SER A 269 15.16 4.77 -6.70
C SER A 269 14.06 4.76 -5.66
N TYR A 270 14.12 3.80 -4.74
CA TYR A 270 13.23 3.79 -3.60
C TYR A 270 13.96 3.35 -2.32
N ARG A 271 13.44 3.86 -1.21
CA ARG A 271 13.72 3.43 0.15
C ARG A 271 12.40 2.99 0.76
N GLN A 272 12.36 1.84 1.41
CA GLN A 272 11.15 1.33 2.06
C GLN A 272 11.52 0.66 3.39
N PRO A 273 11.76 1.45 4.46
CA PRO A 273 12.00 0.92 5.78
C PRO A 273 10.72 0.44 6.46
N PHE A 274 10.85 -0.65 7.19
CA PHE A 274 9.83 -1.23 8.07
C PHE A 274 10.27 -1.04 9.51
N GLY A 275 9.33 -0.80 10.41
CA GLY A 275 9.68 -0.60 11.80
C GLY A 275 8.52 -0.13 12.66
N SER A 276 8.90 0.53 13.75
CA SER A 276 8.00 0.92 14.83
C SER A 276 7.71 2.42 14.78
N PHE A 277 6.50 2.78 15.20
CA PHE A 277 6.01 4.15 15.24
C PHE A 277 5.64 4.56 16.66
N SER A 278 5.91 5.82 16.98
CA SER A 278 5.54 6.45 18.26
C SER A 278 5.18 7.92 18.06
N GLY A 279 4.79 8.62 19.13
CA GLY A 279 4.37 10.02 19.04
C GLY A 279 2.87 10.15 18.75
N SER A 280 2.50 11.10 17.89
CA SER A 280 1.10 11.50 17.71
C SER A 280 0.72 11.57 16.23
N LEU A 281 -0.41 10.95 15.89
CA LEU A 281 -0.98 10.87 14.55
C LEU A 281 -2.16 11.84 14.46
N ALA A 282 -1.96 13.05 13.95
CA ALA A 282 -2.99 14.10 13.90
C ALA A 282 -3.69 14.31 15.26
N GLY A 283 -2.89 14.47 16.31
CA GLY A 283 -3.34 14.62 17.69
C GLY A 283 -3.72 13.32 18.41
N ILE A 284 -3.73 12.17 17.72
CA ILE A 284 -3.96 10.86 18.34
C ILE A 284 -2.65 10.33 18.89
N GLN A 285 -2.45 10.40 20.21
CA GLN A 285 -1.27 9.83 20.86
C GLN A 285 -1.24 8.30 20.70
N LEU A 286 -0.13 7.76 20.20
CA LEU A 286 0.10 6.33 20.09
C LEU A 286 0.70 5.77 21.39
N GLU A 287 0.18 4.63 21.82
CA GLU A 287 0.84 3.73 22.76
C GLU A 287 1.87 2.86 22.03
N SER A 288 1.48 2.35 20.85
CA SER A 288 2.34 1.55 19.99
C SER A 288 1.91 1.65 18.53
N GLY A 289 2.86 1.51 17.62
CA GLY A 289 2.60 1.45 16.18
C GLY A 289 3.66 0.64 15.46
N ALA A 290 3.26 -0.01 14.37
CA ALA A 290 4.15 -0.72 13.46
C ALA A 290 3.68 -0.51 12.02
N GLY A 291 4.63 -0.43 11.10
CA GLY A 291 4.29 -0.13 9.72
C GLY A 291 5.49 -0.05 8.79
N VAL A 292 5.29 0.72 7.74
CA VAL A 292 6.27 0.98 6.68
C VAL A 292 6.27 2.46 6.34
N MET A 293 7.45 2.99 5.99
CA MET A 293 7.60 4.23 5.23
C MET A 293 8.17 3.89 3.86
N GLU A 294 7.95 4.76 2.89
CA GLU A 294 8.51 4.67 1.56
C GLU A 294 8.82 6.08 1.05
N PHE A 295 9.98 6.21 0.42
CA PHE A 295 10.26 7.28 -0.54
C PHE A 295 10.56 6.64 -1.88
N HIS A 296 10.02 7.19 -2.96
CA HIS A 296 10.23 6.68 -4.30
C HIS A 296 10.31 7.81 -5.32
N ASP A 297 11.35 7.80 -6.14
CA ASP A 297 11.50 8.63 -7.33
C ASP A 297 11.57 7.70 -8.55
N ALA A 298 10.58 7.77 -9.42
CA ALA A 298 10.49 6.91 -10.59
C ALA A 298 10.13 7.67 -11.88
N VAL A 299 10.90 7.37 -12.91
CA VAL A 299 10.78 7.83 -14.29
C VAL A 299 10.43 6.59 -15.12
N TRP A 300 9.16 6.41 -15.50
CA TRP A 300 8.56 5.22 -16.16
C TRP A 300 8.60 5.16 -17.69
#